data_AF-A0A7T2DC06-F1
#
_entry.id   AF-A0A7T2DC06-F1
#
_cell.length_a   1.000
_cell.length_b   1.000
_cell.length_c   1.000
_cell.angle_alpha   90.00
_cell.angle_beta   90.00
_cell.angle_gamma   90.00
#
_symmetry.space_group_name_H-M   'P 1'
#
loop_
_entity.id
_entity.type
_entity.pdbx_description
1 polymer ?
#
loop_
_entity_poly.entity_id
_entity_poly.type
_entity_poly.pdbx_seq_one_letter_code
_entity_poly.pdbx_strand_id
1 'polypeptide(L)' 'MSDAPWWMESGPETCQFCLRTFHYEAGYHCIYCDRPICPVCVETRYESRETLCPECHEEDAYQKEKR' A
#
# COMPACT_ATOMS: atom_id res chain seq x y z
N MET A 1 -26.08 13.83 -4.23
CA MET A 1 -24.98 13.78 -3.25
C MET A 1 -25.16 12.48 -2.50
N SER A 2 -24.16 11.62 -2.51
CA SER A 2 -24.21 10.33 -1.82
C SER A 2 -24.43 10.59 -0.33
N ASP A 3 -25.36 9.89 0.30
CA ASP A 3 -25.66 10.00 1.74
C ASP A 3 -24.62 9.22 2.59
N ALA A 4 -23.50 8.86 1.98
CA ALA A 4 -22.44 8.10 2.62
C ALA A 4 -21.58 9.05 3.47
N PRO A 5 -21.18 8.67 4.68
CA PRO A 5 -20.16 9.39 5.44
C PRO A 5 -18.88 9.54 4.62
N TRP A 6 -18.20 10.68 4.79
CA TRP A 6 -16.98 11.03 4.06
C TRP A 6 -15.87 9.96 4.14
N TRP A 7 -15.81 9.19 5.24
CA TRP A 7 -14.83 8.13 5.44
C TRP A 7 -15.11 6.85 4.63
N MET A 8 -16.27 6.75 3.98
CA MET A 8 -16.59 5.72 2.98
C MET A 8 -16.39 6.22 1.54
N GLU A 9 -16.10 7.49 1.33
CA GLU A 9 -15.72 8.01 0.03
C GLU A 9 -14.23 7.70 -0.25
N SER A 10 -13.83 7.75 -1.51
CA SER A 10 -12.40 7.66 -1.85
C SER A 10 -11.75 9.04 -1.68
N GLY A 11 -10.63 9.09 -0.96
CA GLY A 11 -9.84 10.31 -0.79
C GLY A 11 -9.12 10.76 -2.08
N PRO A 12 -8.40 11.89 -2.03
CA PRO A 12 -7.79 12.50 -3.22
C PRO A 12 -6.51 11.81 -3.70
N GLU A 13 -5.90 10.96 -2.88
CA GLU A 13 -4.62 10.31 -3.21
C GLU A 13 -4.82 9.19 -4.22
N THR A 14 -3.88 9.03 -5.16
CA THR A 14 -3.93 7.96 -6.17
C THR A 14 -2.82 6.94 -5.93
N CYS A 15 -3.20 5.67 -5.78
CA CYS A 15 -2.24 4.59 -5.63
C CYS A 15 -1.45 4.36 -6.92
N GLN A 16 -0.12 4.42 -6.86
CA GLN A 16 0.72 4.23 -8.05
C GLN A 16 0.70 2.78 -8.59
N PHE A 17 0.22 1.82 -7.79
CA PHE A 17 0.20 0.40 -8.13
C PHE A 17 -1.12 -0.06 -8.76
N CYS A 18 -2.27 0.34 -8.19
CA CYS A 18 -3.59 -0.05 -8.72
C CYS A 18 -4.39 1.11 -9.33
N LEU A 19 -3.85 2.33 -9.32
CA LEU A 19 -4.45 3.56 -9.86
C LEU A 19 -5.81 3.94 -9.24
N ARG A 20 -6.21 3.28 -8.15
CA ARG A 20 -7.41 3.64 -7.37
C ARG A 20 -7.11 4.76 -6.40
N THR A 21 -8.13 5.53 -6.08
CA THR A 21 -8.04 6.61 -5.12
C THR A 21 -8.27 6.14 -3.68
N PHE A 22 -7.59 6.78 -2.72
CA PHE A 22 -7.66 6.44 -1.29
C PHE A 22 -7.46 7.68 -0.41
N HIS A 23 -7.85 7.57 0.87
CA HIS A 23 -7.57 8.59 1.88
C HIS A 23 -6.14 8.48 2.37
N TYR A 24 -5.43 9.60 2.45
CA TYR A 24 -4.06 9.64 2.96
C TYR A 24 -3.96 9.05 4.37
N GLU A 25 -4.95 9.31 5.22
CA GLU A 25 -5.02 8.81 6.60
C GLU A 25 -5.18 7.29 6.71
N ALA A 26 -5.71 6.66 5.65
CA ALA A 26 -5.80 5.21 5.54
C ALA A 26 -4.59 4.61 4.78
N GLY A 27 -3.74 5.45 4.22
CA GLY A 27 -2.57 5.05 3.44
C GLY A 27 -1.44 4.46 4.27
N TYR A 28 -0.59 3.71 3.59
CA TYR A 28 0.67 3.19 4.11
C TYR A 28 1.84 3.74 3.30
N HIS A 29 3.06 3.67 3.85
CA HIS A 29 4.29 3.97 3.12
C HIS A 29 5.19 2.73 3.11
N CYS A 30 5.82 2.45 1.97
CA CYS A 30 6.77 1.35 1.87
C CYS A 30 8.01 1.66 2.71
N ILE A 31 8.43 0.74 3.59
CA ILE A 31 9.63 0.96 4.42
C ILE A 31 10.94 1.07 3.61
N TYR A 32 10.97 0.59 2.36
CA TYR A 32 12.18 0.59 1.52
C TYR A 32 12.25 1.75 0.52
N CYS A 33 11.14 2.12 -0.11
CA CYS A 33 11.13 3.17 -1.14
C CYS A 33 10.26 4.39 -0.79
N ASP A 34 9.62 4.38 0.37
CA ASP A 34 8.81 5.49 0.91
C ASP A 34 7.64 5.94 0.01
N ARG A 35 7.30 5.17 -1.03
CA ARG A 35 6.15 5.45 -1.89
C ARG A 35 4.85 5.19 -1.13
N PRO A 36 3.82 6.03 -1.32
CA PRO A 36 2.50 5.82 -0.72
C PRO A 36 1.79 4.61 -1.35
N ILE A 37 1.10 3.83 -0.50
CA ILE A 37 0.40 2.59 -0.86
C ILE A 37 -1.01 2.65 -0.28
N CYS A 38 -2.01 2.28 -1.08
CA CYS A 38 -3.38 2.19 -0.58
C CYS A 38 -3.60 0.95 0.31
N PRO A 39 -4.65 0.91 1.14
CA PRO A 39 -5.00 -0.23 1.98
C PRO A 39 -5.20 -1.57 1.24
N VAL A 40 -5.36 -1.54 -0.08
CA VAL A 40 -5.59 -2.72 -0.91
C VAL A 40 -4.30 -3.31 -1.47
N CYS A 41 -3.31 -2.46 -1.75
CA CYS A 41 -2.03 -2.88 -2.36
C CYS A 41 -0.91 -3.08 -1.34
N VAL A 42 -1.18 -2.78 -0.08
CA VAL A 42 -0.17 -2.90 0.97
C VAL A 42 0.12 -4.37 1.25
N GLU A 43 1.41 -4.73 1.18
CA GLU A 43 1.89 -6.04 1.57
C GLU A 43 2.49 -5.97 2.97
N THR A 44 2.21 -6.99 3.81
CA THR A 44 2.71 -7.04 5.19
C THR A 44 3.60 -8.25 5.39
N ARG A 45 4.84 -8.03 5.80
CA ARG A 45 5.68 -9.10 6.33
C ARG A 45 5.42 -9.28 7.81
N TYR A 46 4.66 -10.30 8.15
CA TYR A 46 4.28 -10.56 9.55
C TYR A 46 5.47 -10.84 10.47
N GLU A 47 6.55 -11.46 9.96
CA GLU A 47 7.75 -11.79 10.74
C GLU A 47 8.47 -10.54 11.27
N SER A 48 8.63 -9.52 10.42
CA SER A 48 9.31 -8.26 10.74
C SER A 48 8.34 -7.11 11.07
N ARG A 49 7.03 -7.33 10.90
CA ARG A 49 5.98 -6.30 10.96
C ARG A 49 6.25 -5.12 10.02
N GLU A 50 6.85 -5.42 8.87
CA GLU A 50 7.16 -4.41 7.85
C GLU A 50 6.00 -4.25 6.87
N THR A 51 5.85 -3.01 6.41
CA THR A 51 4.88 -2.62 5.40
C THR A 51 5.59 -2.29 4.10
N LEU A 52 5.12 -2.91 3.01
CA LEU A 52 5.83 -2.96 1.74
C LEU A 52 4.89 -2.68 0.58
N CYS A 53 5.43 -2.09 -0.48
CA CYS A 53 4.73 -2.05 -1.75
C CYS A 53 4.89 -3.38 -2.50
N PRO A 54 4.03 -3.67 -3.49
CA PRO A 54 4.10 -4.92 -4.28
C PRO A 54 5.48 -5.14 -4.91
N GLU A 55 6.07 -4.10 -5.52
CA GLU A 55 7.39 -4.20 -6.17
C GLU A 55 8.49 -4.61 -5.19
N CYS A 56 8.62 -3.93 -4.05
CA CYS A 56 9.64 -4.28 -3.06
C CYS A 56 9.36 -5.60 -2.33
N HIS A 57 8.09 -6.03 -2.29
CA HIS A 57 7.73 -7.34 -1.77
C HIS A 57 8.21 -8.46 -2.72
N GLU A 58 7.98 -8.31 -4.03
CA GLU A 58 8.45 -9.25 -5.07
C GLU A 58 9.98 -9.33 -5.14
N GLU A 59 10.68 -8.18 -5.09
CA GLU A 59 12.15 -8.14 -5.13
C GLU A 59 12.79 -8.94 -3.99
N ASP A 60 12.29 -8.82 -2.77
CA ASP A 60 12.82 -9.56 -1.62
C ASP A 60 12.50 -11.05 -1.67
N ALA A 61 11.29 -11.42 -2.11
CA ALA A 61 10.92 -12.82 -2.30
C ALA A 61 11.91 -13.51 -3.26
N TYR A 62 12.26 -12.82 -4.35
CA TYR A 62 13.26 -13.30 -5.30
C TYR A 62 14.67 -13.45 -4.68
N GLN A 63 15.08 -12.53 -3.79
CA GLN A 63 16.37 -12.65 -3.09
C GLN A 63 16.41 -13.81 -2.10
N LYS A 64 15.28 -14.13 -1.44
CA LYS A 64 15.20 -15.27 -0.53
C LYS A 64 15.31 -16.60 -1.27
N GLU A 65 14.67 -16.75 -2.44
CA GLU A 65 14.73 -17.98 -3.24
C GLU A 65 16.14 -18.29 -3.77
N LYS A 66 16.97 -17.27 -3.98
CA LYS A 66 18.35 -17.43 -4.46
C LYS A 66 19.37 -17.78 -3.38
N ARG A 67 19.01 -17.63 -2.10
CA ARG A 67 19.94 -17.76 -0.96
C ARG A 67 19.89 -19.15 -0.36
#